data_AF-A0A537LDN6-F1
#
_entry.id   AF-A0A537LDN6-F1
#
_cell.length_a   1.000
_cell.length_b   1.000
_cell.length_c   1.000
_cell.angle_alpha   90.00
_cell.angle_beta   90.00
_cell.angle_gamma   90.00
#
_symmetry.space_group_name_H-M   'P 1'
#
loop_
_entity.id
_entity.type
_entity.pdbx_description
1 polymer ?
#
loop_
_entity_poly.entity_id
_entity_poly.type
_entity_poly.pdbx_seq_one_letter_code
_entity_poly.pdbx_strand_id
1 'polypeptide(L)' 'MAKAKVDFRPNRIDEGNWKIVAVLPGHEDREIKGLTSREDCYDWINGNRKIDWLRSQGYAK' A
#
# COMPACT_ATOMS: atom_id res chain seq x y z
N MET A 1 -19.97 -1.92 -11.42
CA MET A 1 -18.84 -0.98 -11.48
C MET A 1 -17.66 -1.62 -10.75
N ALA A 2 -16.68 -2.17 -11.47
CA ALA A 2 -15.51 -2.76 -10.83
C ALA A 2 -14.75 -1.62 -10.11
N LYS A 3 -14.88 -1.54 -8.77
CA LYS A 3 -14.05 -0.66 -7.95
C LYS A 3 -12.61 -0.97 -8.33
N ALA A 4 -11.89 0.00 -8.89
CA ALA A 4 -10.50 -0.17 -9.24
C ALA A 4 -9.76 -0.64 -7.96
N LYS A 5 -9.31 -1.89 -7.96
CA LYS A 5 -8.64 -2.48 -6.80
C LYS A 5 -7.19 -2.05 -6.87
N VAL A 6 -6.80 -1.16 -5.97
CA VAL A 6 -5.39 -0.88 -5.71
C VAL A 6 -4.77 -2.18 -5.17
N ASP A 7 -3.77 -2.69 -5.88
CA ASP A 7 -3.01 -3.87 -5.49
C ASP A 7 -1.83 -3.45 -4.63
N PHE A 8 -1.74 -3.99 -3.41
CA PHE A 8 -0.70 -3.63 -2.46
C PHE A 8 0.31 -4.77 -2.37
N ARG A 9 1.55 -4.50 -2.81
CA ARG A 9 2.63 -5.48 -2.84
C ARG A 9 3.73 -5.10 -1.85
N PRO A 10 3.96 -5.89 -0.79
CA PRO A 10 5.13 -5.69 0.06
C PRO A 10 6.40 -5.96 -0.73
N ASN A 11 7.36 -5.06 -0.66
CA ASN A 11 8.65 -5.14 -1.34
C ASN A 11 9.78 -4.81 -0.34
N ARG A 12 10.78 -5.67 -0.27
CA ARG A 12 11.96 -5.44 0.58
C ARG A 12 12.88 -4.48 -0.15
N ILE A 13 13.24 -3.37 0.50
CA ILE A 13 14.27 -2.46 0.00
C ILE A 13 15.63 -2.97 0.47
N ASP A 14 15.76 -3.18 1.78
CA ASP A 14 17.00 -3.55 2.44
C ASP A 14 16.74 -4.40 3.70
N GLU A 15 17.76 -4.70 4.50
CA GLU A 15 17.58 -5.38 5.78
C GLU A 15 16.94 -4.45 6.82
N GLY A 16 15.79 -4.88 7.35
CA GLY A 16 14.98 -4.04 8.24
C GLY A 16 14.29 -2.86 7.56
N ASN A 17 14.30 -2.79 6.22
CA ASN A 17 13.64 -1.71 5.48
C ASN A 17 12.74 -2.27 4.37
N TRP A 18 11.45 -2.03 4.52
CA TRP A 18 10.40 -2.50 3.65
C TRP A 18 9.54 -1.34 3.14
N LYS A 19 8.92 -1.57 1.99
CA LYS A 19 7.93 -0.69 1.41
C LYS A 19 6.73 -1.49 0.92
N ILE A 20 5.60 -0.82 0.74
CA ILE A 20 4.48 -1.36 -0.01
C ILE A 20 4.37 -0.58 -1.32
N VAL A 21 4.28 -1.30 -2.43
CA VAL A 21 3.99 -0.72 -3.74
C VAL A 21 2.49 -0.88 -3.99
N ALA A 22 1.80 0.24 -4.06
CA ALA A 22 0.38 0.33 -4.38
C ALA A 22 0.22 0.59 -5.88
N VAL A 23 -0.19 -0.44 -6.61
CA VAL A 23 -0.38 -0.43 -8.06
C VAL A 23 -1.86 -0.24 -8.36
N LEU A 24 -2.19 0.79 -9.12
CA LEU A 24 -3.55 1.06 -9.57
C LEU A 24 -3.56 1.13 -11.10
N PRO A 25 -4.26 0.21 -11.79
CA PRO A 25 -4.33 0.25 -13.25
C PRO A 25 -4.83 1.61 -13.76
N GLY A 26 -4.02 2.25 -14.62
CA GLY A 26 -4.32 3.58 -15.17
C GLY A 26 -3.81 4.76 -14.34
N HIS A 27 -3.09 4.51 -13.24
CA HIS A 27 -2.44 5.53 -12.42
C HIS A 27 -0.97 5.15 -12.14
N GLU A 28 -0.18 6.11 -11.68
CA GLU A 28 1.20 5.87 -11.25
C GLU A 28 1.26 5.01 -9.98
N ASP A 29 2.24 4.11 -9.96
CA ASP A 29 2.55 3.28 -8.81
C ASP A 29 2.99 4.14 -7.63
N ARG A 30 2.45 3.86 -6.45
CA ARG A 30 2.79 4.62 -5.24
C ARG A 30 3.56 3.75 -4.26
N GLU A 31 4.59 4.34 -3.67
CA GLU A 31 5.42 3.67 -2.67
C GLU A 31 5.08 4.17 -1.27
N ILE A 32 4.71 3.26 -0.39
CA ILE A 32 4.56 3.50 1.04
C ILE A 32 5.84 3.01 1.72
N LYS A 33 6.65 3.94 2.21
CA LYS A 33 7.95 3.69 2.87
C LYS A 33 7.80 3.82 4.39
N GLY A 34 8.80 3.37 5.13
CA GLY A 34 8.81 3.46 6.60
C GLY A 34 8.31 2.20 7.31
N LEU A 35 8.27 1.07 6.60
CA LEU A 35 7.95 -0.24 7.17
C LEU A 35 9.26 -0.95 7.45
N THR A 36 9.33 -1.71 8.55
CA THR A 36 10.58 -2.34 8.97
C THR A 36 10.64 -3.83 8.67
N SER A 37 9.49 -4.44 8.40
CA SER A 37 9.38 -5.88 8.17
C SER A 37 8.25 -6.23 7.21
N ARG A 38 8.29 -7.46 6.70
CA ARG A 38 7.21 -8.01 5.87
C ARG A 38 5.89 -8.08 6.64
N GLU A 39 5.94 -8.42 7.92
CA GLU A 39 4.77 -8.52 8.78
C GLU A 39 4.13 -7.15 9.01
N ASP A 40 4.95 -6.12 9.27
CA ASP A 40 4.50 -4.73 9.38
C ASP A 40 3.82 -4.25 8.08
N CYS A 41 4.33 -4.69 6.91
CA CYS A 41 3.64 -4.44 5.65
C CYS A 41 2.27 -5.11 5.58
N TYR A 42 2.15 -6.37 5.99
CA TYR A 42 0.86 -7.07 5.96
C TYR A 42 -0.11 -6.52 6.99
N ASP A 43 0.35 -6.13 8.18
CA ASP A 43 -0.45 -5.44 9.19
C ASP A 43 -1.00 -4.13 8.61
N TRP A 44 -0.15 -3.35 7.93
CA TRP A 44 -0.57 -2.13 7.25
C TRP A 44 -1.63 -2.40 6.17
N ILE A 45 -1.45 -3.44 5.34
CA ILE A 45 -2.35 -3.81 4.23
C ILE A 45 -3.69 -4.36 4.75
N ASN A 46 -3.68 -5.10 5.86
CA ASN A 46 -4.88 -5.70 6.43
C ASN A 46 -5.58 -4.79 7.45
N GLY A 47 -4.88 -3.77 7.96
CA GLY A 47 -5.38 -2.84 8.94
C GLY A 47 -6.08 -1.61 8.36
N ASN A 48 -6.48 -0.71 9.25
CA ASN A 48 -7.21 0.52 8.90
C ASN A 48 -6.36 1.52 8.10
N ARG A 49 -5.02 1.46 8.23
CA ARG A 49 -4.08 2.35 7.54
C ARG A 49 -4.24 2.30 6.01
N LYS A 50 -4.54 1.12 5.44
CA LYS A 50 -4.85 0.98 4.02
C LYS A 50 -6.06 1.82 3.61
N ILE A 51 -7.14 1.80 4.40
CA ILE A 51 -8.37 2.53 4.09
C ILE A 51 -8.15 4.03 4.22
N ASP A 52 -7.48 4.48 5.29
CA ASP A 52 -7.12 5.89 5.48
C ASP A 52 -6.22 6.40 4.35
N TRP A 53 -5.26 5.59 3.91
CA TRP A 53 -4.43 5.94 2.76
C TRP A 53 -5.24 6.04 1.47
N LEU A 54 -6.13 5.07 1.19
CA LEU A 54 -7.02 5.13 0.02
C LEU A 54 -7.89 6.39 0.04
N ARG A 55 -8.39 6.81 1.22
CA ARG A 55 -9.13 8.07 1.38
C ARG A 55 -8.27 9.30 1.14
N SER A 56 -7.05 9.31 1.68
CA SER A 56 -6.08 10.39 1.45
C SER A 56 -5.72 10.54 -0.03
N GLN A 57 -5.72 9.45 -0.79
CA GLN A 57 -5.51 9.48 -2.24
C GLN A 57 -6.77 9.78 -3.05
N GLY A 58 -7.93 9.96 -2.42
CA GLY A 58 -9.21 10.16 -3.10
C GLY A 58 -9.77 8.91 -3.79
N TYR A 59 -9.18 7.74 -3.55
CA TYR A 59 -9.64 6.45 -4.09
C TYR A 59 -10.83 5.88 -3.30
N ALA A 60 -11.03 6.35 -2.06
CA ALA A 60 -12.18 6.03 -1.23
C ALA A 60 -12.87 7.31 -0.77
N LYS A 61 -14.20 7.35 -0.90
CA LYS A 61 -15.07 8.43 -0.43
C LYS A 61 -15.76 8.00 0.86
#